data_AF-A0A151UDC7-F1
#
_entry.id   AF-A0A151UDC7-F1
#
_cell.length_a   1.000
_cell.length_b   1.000
_cell.length_c   1.000
_cell.angle_alpha   90.00
_cell.angle_beta   90.00
_cell.angle_gamma   90.00
#
_symmetry.space_group_name_H-M   'P 1'
#
loop_
_entity.id
_entity.type
_entity.pdbx_description
1 polymer ?
#
loop_
_entity_poly.entity_id
_entity_poly.type
_entity_poly.pdbx_seq_one_letter_code
_entity_poly.pdbx_strand_id
1 'polypeptide(L)'
;MTEGVATQLLHSETSKELWEGAQILNFHSFRKGSMKMEEYLIKMKSLADSLKLAGSLISNTDLITQTLAGLDFDYNAIVVQLSDKNDLTWIDM
;
A
#
# COMPACT_ATOMS: atom_id res chain seq x y z
N MET A 1 40.09 -2.13 -10.54
CA MET A 1 39.05 -1.08 -10.66
C MET A 1 37.62 -1.61 -10.42
N THR A 2 37.43 -2.83 -9.87
CA THR A 2 36.10 -3.47 -9.79
C THR A 2 35.53 -3.58 -8.38
N GLU A 3 36.36 -3.52 -7.33
CA GLU A 3 35.94 -3.76 -5.95
C GLU A 3 35.00 -2.67 -5.41
N GLY A 4 35.34 -1.39 -5.62
CA GLY A 4 34.51 -0.27 -5.16
C GLY A 4 33.13 -0.15 -5.84
N VAL A 5 33.01 -0.64 -7.08
CA VAL A 5 31.73 -0.67 -7.81
C VAL A 5 30.82 -1.75 -7.23
N ALA A 6 31.37 -2.93 -6.91
CA ALA A 6 30.62 -4.01 -6.27
C ALA A 6 30.11 -3.60 -4.89
N THR A 7 30.90 -2.88 -4.09
CA THR A 7 30.47 -2.41 -2.76
C THR A 7 29.37 -1.35 -2.83
N GLN A 8 29.46 -0.41 -3.79
CA GLN A 8 28.42 0.62 -3.98
C GLN A 8 27.10 0.04 -4.51
N LEU A 9 27.17 -0.92 -5.44
CA LEU A 9 26.00 -1.64 -5.94
C LEU A 9 25.31 -2.41 -4.82
N LEU A 10 26.07 -3.15 -4.00
CA LEU A 10 25.51 -3.89 -2.88
C LEU A 10 24.79 -2.97 -1.88
N HIS A 11 25.41 -1.83 -1.54
CA HIS A 11 24.79 -0.86 -0.63
C HIS A 11 23.50 -0.26 -1.21
N SER A 12 23.48 0.08 -2.51
CA SER A 12 22.30 0.64 -3.17
C SER A 12 21.16 -0.38 -3.23
N GLU A 13 21.46 -1.64 -3.53
CA GLU A 13 20.46 -2.70 -3.60
C GLU A 13 19.88 -3.01 -2.22
N THR A 14 20.72 -3.19 -1.20
CA THR A 14 20.25 -3.48 0.17
C THR A 14 19.44 -2.31 0.75
N SER A 15 19.83 -1.06 0.47
CA SER A 15 19.07 0.11 0.91
C SER A 15 17.67 0.17 0.28
N LYS A 16 17.59 -0.17 -1.01
CA LYS A 16 16.32 -0.25 -1.73
C LYS A 16 15.41 -1.33 -1.15
N GLU A 17 15.91 -2.54 -0.94
CA GLU A 17 15.15 -3.66 -0.36
C GLU A 17 14.62 -3.33 1.04
N LEU A 18 15.45 -2.72 1.90
CA LEU A 18 15.05 -2.31 3.24
C LEU A 18 13.97 -1.23 3.22
N TRP A 19 14.10 -0.24 2.33
CA TRP A 19 13.10 0.81 2.16
C TRP A 19 11.77 0.25 1.65
N GLU A 20 11.80 -0.65 0.66
CA GLU A 20 10.60 -1.31 0.13
C GLU A 20 9.91 -2.15 1.21
N GLY A 21 10.67 -2.97 1.94
CA GLY A 21 10.14 -3.77 3.04
C GLY A 21 9.48 -2.90 4.12
N ALA A 22 10.09 -1.76 4.48
CA ALA A 22 9.50 -0.83 5.44
C ALA A 22 8.18 -0.22 4.93
N GLN A 23 8.10 0.13 3.64
CA GLN A 23 6.88 0.67 3.05
C GLN A 23 5.76 -0.38 2.96
N ILE A 24 6.08 -1.62 2.62
CA ILE A 24 5.11 -2.74 2.61
C ILE A 24 4.54 -2.97 4.01
N LEU A 25 5.40 -2.97 5.04
CA LEU A 25 4.98 -3.11 6.43
C LEU A 25 4.10 -1.93 6.88
N ASN A 26 4.48 -0.70 6.51
CA ASN A 26 3.67 0.48 6.79
C ASN A 26 2.29 0.38 6.13
N PHE A 27 2.23 -0.04 4.86
CA PHE A 27 1.00 -0.28 4.12
C PHE A 27 0.10 -1.32 4.81
N HIS A 28 0.66 -2.46 5.24
CA HIS A 28 -0.08 -3.53 5.93
C HIS A 28 -0.51 -3.17 7.37
N SER A 29 0.15 -2.22 8.01
CA SER A 29 -0.21 -1.74 9.35
C SER A 29 -1.02 -0.45 9.34
N PHE A 30 -1.23 0.15 8.16
CA PHE A 30 -1.93 1.42 8.03
C PHE A 30 -3.43 1.27 8.31
N ARG A 31 -3.91 2.04 9.27
CA ARG A 31 -5.32 2.08 9.70
C ARG A 31 -5.84 3.51 9.67
N LYS A 32 -7.14 3.68 9.43
CA LYS A 32 -7.81 4.98 9.42
C LYS A 32 -7.70 5.66 10.78
N GLY A 33 -8.09 4.94 11.83
CA GLY A 33 -8.21 5.49 13.18
C GLY A 33 -9.00 6.80 13.18
N SER A 34 -8.46 7.82 13.84
CA SER A 34 -9.12 9.13 13.96
C SER A 34 -9.09 10.00 12.69
N MET A 35 -8.49 9.55 11.58
CA MET A 35 -8.46 10.34 10.34
C MET A 35 -9.80 10.34 9.61
N LYS A 36 -10.03 11.37 8.81
CA LYS A 36 -11.13 11.40 7.84
C LYS A 36 -10.92 10.35 6.75
N MET A 37 -12.03 9.84 6.21
CA MET A 37 -12.01 8.82 5.16
C MET A 37 -11.24 9.28 3.91
N GLU A 38 -11.42 10.53 3.50
CA GLU A 38 -10.71 11.13 2.36
C GLU A 38 -9.18 11.11 2.57
N GLU A 39 -8.72 11.53 3.76
CA GLU A 39 -7.29 11.58 4.10
C GLU A 39 -6.69 10.18 4.17
N TYR A 40 -7.46 9.22 4.67
CA TYR A 40 -7.08 7.82 4.72
C TYR A 40 -6.88 7.23 3.32
N LEU A 41 -7.87 7.38 2.43
CA LEU A 41 -7.79 6.85 1.07
C LEU A 41 -6.66 7.50 0.27
N ILE A 42 -6.45 8.81 0.41
CA ILE A 42 -5.36 9.54 -0.25
C ILE A 42 -4.00 8.99 0.22
N LYS A 43 -3.80 8.80 1.52
CA LYS A 43 -2.56 8.23 2.06
C LYS A 43 -2.34 6.79 1.62
N MET A 44 -3.40 5.98 1.60
CA MET A 44 -3.35 4.59 1.18
C MET A 44 -2.92 4.45 -0.28
N LYS A 45 -3.51 5.28 -1.15
CA LYS A 45 -3.13 5.36 -2.56
C LYS A 45 -1.70 5.86 -2.72
N SER A 46 -1.29 6.89 -1.96
CA SER A 46 0.08 7.41 -2.01
C SER A 46 1.12 6.37 -1.60
N LEU A 47 0.84 5.52 -0.61
CA LEU A 47 1.70 4.40 -0.22
C LEU A 47 1.81 3.37 -1.34
N ALA A 48 0.68 2.99 -1.94
CA ALA A 48 0.65 2.05 -3.05
C ALA A 48 1.37 2.59 -4.29
N ASP A 49 1.18 3.87 -4.63
CA ASP A 49 1.86 4.53 -5.75
C ASP A 49 3.37 4.63 -5.49
N SER A 50 3.79 4.88 -4.24
CA SER A 50 5.20 4.90 -3.85
C SER A 50 5.86 3.52 -3.97
N LEU A 51 5.14 2.45 -3.61
CA LEU A 51 5.61 1.07 -3.75
C LEU A 51 5.67 0.65 -5.23
N LYS A 52 4.66 1.03 -6.02
CA LYS A 52 4.63 0.84 -7.46
C LYS A 52 5.79 1.55 -8.16
N LEU A 53 6.13 2.76 -7.74
CA LEU A 53 7.27 3.52 -8.27
C LEU A 53 8.61 2.82 -7.97
N ALA A 54 8.74 2.18 -6.81
CA ALA A 54 9.95 1.48 -6.42
C ALA A 54 10.15 0.12 -7.13
N GLY A 55 9.08 -0.44 -7.68
CA GLY A 55 9.09 -1.74 -8.37
C GLY A 55 8.35 -2.84 -7.60
N SER A 56 7.86 -2.53 -6.40
CA SER A 56 7.02 -3.40 -5.59
C SER A 56 5.55 -3.19 -5.95
N LEU A 57 5.07 -3.95 -6.95
CA LEU A 57 3.70 -3.87 -7.44
C LEU A 57 2.72 -4.47 -6.41
N ILE A 58 1.96 -3.59 -5.73
CA ILE A 58 0.77 -4.00 -4.99
C ILE A 58 -0.38 -4.20 -5.98
N SER A 59 -1.05 -5.36 -5.90
CA SER A 59 -2.25 -5.60 -6.68
C SER A 59 -3.39 -4.72 -6.20
N ASN A 60 -4.24 -4.22 -7.11
CA ASN A 60 -5.42 -3.44 -6.72
C ASN A 60 -6.32 -4.20 -5.74
N THR A 61 -6.40 -5.52 -5.84
CA THR A 61 -7.14 -6.36 -4.89
C THR A 61 -6.54 -6.28 -3.49
N ASP A 62 -5.22 -6.38 -3.36
CA ASP A 62 -4.50 -6.25 -2.09
C ASP A 62 -4.66 -4.85 -1.51
N LEU A 63 -4.61 -3.83 -2.38
CA LEU A 63 -4.91 -2.45 -2.03
C LEU A 63 -6.29 -2.30 -1.41
N ILE A 64 -7.32 -2.86 -2.06
CA ILE A 64 -8.70 -2.80 -1.59
C ILE A 64 -8.87 -3.58 -0.29
N THR A 65 -8.36 -4.81 -0.21
CA THR A 65 -8.47 -5.65 0.99
C THR A 65 -7.82 -4.96 2.19
N GLN A 66 -6.62 -4.43 2.04
CA GLN A 66 -5.91 -3.74 3.10
C GLN A 66 -6.60 -2.40 3.47
N THR A 67 -7.16 -1.70 2.49
CA THR A 67 -7.97 -0.48 2.73
C THR A 67 -9.19 -0.80 3.57
N LEU A 68 -9.94 -1.84 3.22
CA LEU A 68 -11.14 -2.24 3.96
C LEU A 68 -10.79 -2.76 5.36
N ALA A 69 -9.69 -3.51 5.50
CA ALA A 69 -9.22 -4.01 6.79
C ALA A 69 -8.73 -2.90 7.74
N GLY A 70 -8.27 -1.79 7.19
CA GLY A 70 -7.81 -0.62 7.96
C GLY A 70 -8.92 0.34 8.38
N LEU A 71 -10.17 0.12 7.96
CA LEU A 71 -11.31 0.93 8.39
C LEU A 71 -11.78 0.57 9.80
N ASP A 72 -12.32 1.57 10.50
CA ASP A 72 -12.94 1.38 11.81
C ASP A 72 -14.28 0.65 11.72
N PHE A 73 -14.74 0.12 12.85
CA PHE A 73 -15.96 -0.69 12.95
C PHE A 73 -17.22 0.04 12.46
N ASP A 74 -17.24 1.37 12.53
CA ASP A 74 -18.33 2.22 12.01
C ASP A 74 -18.55 2.04 10.50
N TYR A 75 -17.51 1.62 9.77
CA TYR A 75 -17.55 1.40 8.33
C TYR A 75 -17.77 -0.06 7.96
N ASN A 76 -17.88 -0.97 8.93
CA ASN A 76 -18.06 -2.39 8.69
C ASN A 76 -19.31 -2.70 7.83
N ALA A 77 -20.39 -1.93 8.00
CA ALA A 77 -21.59 -2.05 7.16
C ALA A 77 -21.30 -1.76 5.67
N ILE A 78 -20.43 -0.79 5.39
CA ILE A 78 -20.00 -0.42 4.03
C ILE A 78 -19.03 -1.47 3.49
N VAL A 79 -18.10 -1.96 4.33
CA VAL A 79 -17.17 -3.06 3.97
C VAL A 79 -17.93 -4.30 3.53
N VAL A 80 -18.93 -4.74 4.31
CA VAL A 80 -19.77 -5.90 3.97
C VAL A 80 -20.52 -5.68 2.65
N GLN A 81 -21.11 -4.50 2.45
CA GLN A 81 -21.83 -4.18 1.21
C GLN A 81 -20.92 -4.11 -0.04
N LEU A 82 -19.66 -3.70 0.14
CA LEU A 82 -18.65 -3.66 -0.93
C LEU A 82 -18.09 -5.06 -1.21
N SER A 83 -17.82 -5.87 -0.19
CA SER A 83 -17.34 -7.24 -0.33
C SER A 83 -18.36 -8.17 -1.00
N ASP A 84 -19.66 -7.94 -0.80
CA ASP A 84 -20.72 -8.65 -1.53
C ASP A 84 -20.79 -8.25 -3.02
N LYS A 85 -20.24 -7.08 -3.38
CA LYS A 85 -20.17 -6.59 -4.76
C LYS A 85 -18.81 -6.93 -5.37
N ASN A 86 -18.66 -8.19 -5.78
CA ASN A 86 -17.44 -8.73 -6.38
C ASN A 86 -17.04 -8.14 -7.76
N ASP A 87 -17.73 -7.08 -8.23
CA ASP A 87 -17.64 -6.52 -9.58
C ASP A 87 -17.52 -4.97 -9.59
N LEU A 88 -16.89 -4.41 -8.55
CA LEU A 88 -16.64 -2.96 -8.51
C LEU A 88 -15.40 -2.63 -9.35
N THR A 89 -15.63 -2.38 -10.63
CA THR A 89 -14.64 -1.73 -11.48
C THR A 89 -14.47 -0.29 -11.00
N TRP A 90 -13.23 0.10 -10.72
CA TRP A 90 -12.84 1.45 -10.29
C TRP A 90 -13.14 2.55 -11.33
N ILE A 91 -13.82 2.19 -12.42
CA ILE A 91 -14.07 2.97 -13.63
C ILE A 91 -15.42 3.71 -13.56
N ASP A 92 -16.31 3.34 -12.64
CA ASP A 92 -17.68 3.92 -12.57
C ASP A 92 -17.90 4.88 -11.39
N MET A 93 -16.84 5.57 -10.92
CA MET A 93 -16.96 6.61 -9.89
C MET A 93 -16.33 7.94 -10.32
#